data_AF-A0A3D1XNE8-F1
#
_entry.id   AF-A0A3D1XNE8-F1
#
_cell.length_a   1.000
_cell.length_b   1.000
_cell.length_c   1.000
_cell.angle_alpha   90.00
_cell.angle_beta   90.00
_cell.angle_gamma   90.00
#
_symmetry.space_group_name_H-M   'P 1'
#
loop_
_entity.id
_entity.type
_entity.pdbx_description
1 polymer ?
#
loop_
_entity_poly.entity_id
_entity_poly.type
_entity_poly.pdbx_seq_one_letter_code
_entity_poly.pdbx_strand_id
1 'polypeptide(L)'
;LITNSGNIFADGGVVRLDVNAAQDIVDHAINMDGVIQARSVMEKNGKIILMGGDEGDVHVSGTLDASGYNAGEIGGEVNVLGHLVGLYGTGFIDISGDSGGGALLFGGDYQGNGTVPNALDTYIGPDTQIFADAVNYGNGGRTIFWADRRMHFQGIVKGRGGKYFGDGGFVEVSGKEELFFDGSVDTTAANGKTGILLLDPDTITISSGSGSTTASGAATFTTIFENTLENVGATTNIILQADNEIIVGNLADDLLSLQQGNGNTVTFKTLKNSISKDSNGNITSAEGAIRFIDSNDEILTQGGDIIFEASGDLVIGSLTSNGGDISLTGRTLNLVENISSGTGNVTIGSKTNIFLGGSALSGCGVGSASLCDMSIVQSELNNISGNKLTIGGTLNGDITVDGITLTSFSEGVLLDVDTHVSGSNGAIIFQADSSFSSLEAQAINGINVNANITTTTGAISLNGDSDSGIDSLDPQDNITFASGVSLNSATSISLSAITGGMTATAGLTLTAPTSITTTGNLTAAG
;
A
#
# COMPACT_ATOMS: atom_id res chain seq x y z
N LEU A 1 -42.77 -4.31 -0.07
CA LEU A 1 -42.56 -3.38 -1.20
C LEU A 1 -42.80 -1.94 -0.79
N ILE A 2 -41.79 -1.08 -0.96
CA ILE A 2 -41.92 0.38 -0.94
C ILE A 2 -41.52 0.88 -2.32
N THR A 3 -42.33 1.74 -2.93
CA THR A 3 -41.98 2.41 -4.19
C THR A 3 -42.10 3.91 -4.03
N ASN A 4 -41.05 4.66 -4.38
CA ASN A 4 -41.09 6.10 -4.53
C ASN A 4 -40.81 6.49 -5.98
N SER A 5 -41.84 6.92 -6.69
CA SER A 5 -41.74 7.53 -8.02
C SER A 5 -42.05 9.03 -8.00
N GLY A 6 -42.26 9.60 -6.81
CA GLY A 6 -42.60 11.00 -6.58
C GLY A 6 -41.46 11.75 -5.90
N ASN A 7 -41.79 12.84 -5.19
CA ASN A 7 -40.81 13.66 -4.49
C ASN A 7 -41.06 13.64 -2.99
N ILE A 8 -40.01 13.42 -2.20
CA ILE A 8 -40.00 13.53 -0.73
C ILE A 8 -38.99 14.63 -0.36
N PHE A 9 -39.41 15.61 0.43
CA PHE A 9 -38.58 16.75 0.86
C PHE A 9 -38.53 16.84 2.40
N ALA A 10 -37.33 16.87 2.97
CA ALA A 10 -37.09 16.92 4.41
C ALA A 10 -35.75 17.62 4.75
N ASP A 11 -35.53 18.82 4.22
CA ASP A 11 -34.30 19.60 4.47
C ASP A 11 -34.05 19.81 5.98
N GLY A 12 -32.81 19.60 6.41
CA GLY A 12 -32.35 19.59 7.80
C GLY A 12 -32.88 18.41 8.62
N GLY A 13 -33.58 17.46 7.99
CA GLY A 13 -34.26 16.34 8.60
C GLY A 13 -33.76 14.97 8.11
N VAL A 14 -34.56 13.94 8.41
CA VAL A 14 -34.25 12.55 8.09
C VAL A 14 -35.37 11.94 7.27
N VAL A 15 -35.03 11.31 6.13
CA VAL A 15 -35.93 10.41 5.40
C VAL A 15 -35.46 8.98 5.64
N ARG A 16 -36.33 8.14 6.20
CA ARG A 16 -36.08 6.70 6.37
C ARG A 16 -37.18 5.90 5.68
N LEU A 17 -36.79 5.10 4.68
CA LEU A 17 -37.62 4.07 4.08
C LEU A 17 -37.08 2.72 4.55
N ASP A 18 -37.92 1.97 5.24
CA ASP A 18 -37.52 0.75 5.94
C ASP A 18 -38.53 -0.36 5.66
N VAL A 19 -38.05 -1.47 5.14
CA VAL A 19 -38.82 -2.70 4.96
C VAL A 19 -38.38 -3.68 6.03
N ASN A 20 -39.24 -3.89 7.03
CA ASN A 20 -39.04 -4.90 8.07
C ASN A 20 -39.92 -6.10 7.72
N ALA A 21 -39.34 -7.19 7.21
CA ALA A 21 -40.09 -8.35 6.73
C ALA A 21 -39.57 -9.67 7.29
N ALA A 22 -40.50 -10.59 7.58
CA ALA A 22 -40.23 -11.97 7.97
C ALA A 22 -40.01 -12.86 6.72
N GLN A 23 -39.31 -13.98 6.90
CA GLN A 23 -38.66 -14.84 5.90
C GLN A 23 -39.45 -15.39 4.67
N ASP A 24 -40.70 -15.00 4.40
CA ASP A 24 -41.57 -15.73 3.44
C ASP A 24 -42.48 -14.88 2.51
N ILE A 25 -42.18 -13.59 2.26
CA ILE A 25 -42.98 -12.76 1.33
C ILE A 25 -42.18 -12.43 0.06
N VAL A 26 -42.83 -12.51 -1.10
CA VAL A 26 -42.17 -12.46 -2.43
C VAL A 26 -41.78 -11.04 -2.88
N ASP A 27 -42.20 -9.99 -2.17
CA ASP A 27 -42.04 -8.59 -2.60
C ASP A 27 -41.20 -7.73 -1.63
N HIS A 28 -39.97 -8.18 -1.34
CA HIS A 28 -38.99 -7.44 -0.51
C HIS A 28 -38.15 -6.49 -1.36
N ALA A 29 -38.72 -5.36 -1.77
CA ALA A 29 -37.95 -4.35 -2.48
C ALA A 29 -38.29 -2.93 -2.02
N ILE A 30 -37.28 -2.06 -2.01
CA ILE A 30 -37.42 -0.61 -2.13
C ILE A 30 -37.07 -0.25 -3.57
N ASN A 31 -38.01 0.36 -4.28
CA ASN A 31 -37.79 0.92 -5.61
C ASN A 31 -37.85 2.45 -5.54
N MET A 32 -36.73 3.11 -5.81
CA MET A 32 -36.57 4.56 -5.72
C MET A 32 -36.27 5.13 -7.11
N ASP A 33 -37.32 5.54 -7.82
CA ASP A 33 -37.24 6.11 -9.17
C ASP A 33 -37.43 7.65 -9.17
N GLY A 34 -38.00 8.18 -8.08
CA GLY A 34 -38.30 9.59 -7.90
C GLY A 34 -37.15 10.39 -7.26
N VAL A 35 -37.51 11.40 -6.47
CA VAL A 35 -36.54 12.24 -5.74
C VAL A 35 -36.76 12.10 -4.24
N ILE A 36 -35.68 11.91 -3.50
CA ILE A 36 -35.64 12.11 -2.05
C ILE A 36 -34.61 13.20 -1.78
N GLN A 37 -35.06 14.29 -1.15
CA GLN A 37 -34.23 15.41 -0.77
C GLN A 37 -34.27 15.60 0.75
N ALA A 38 -33.10 15.59 1.37
CA ALA A 38 -32.87 15.96 2.75
C ALA A 38 -31.57 16.76 2.80
N ARG A 39 -31.57 18.00 2.28
CA ARG A 39 -30.38 18.85 2.26
C ARG A 39 -29.97 19.28 3.66
N SER A 40 -28.69 19.56 3.86
CA SER A 40 -28.23 20.22 5.07
C SER A 40 -28.83 21.63 5.19
N VAL A 41 -29.15 22.05 6.42
CA VAL A 41 -29.63 23.41 6.71
C VAL A 41 -28.89 23.92 7.94
N MET A 42 -28.07 24.96 7.75
CA MET A 42 -27.24 25.54 8.82
C MET A 42 -26.35 24.46 9.47
N GLU A 43 -26.53 24.19 10.78
CA GLU A 43 -25.75 23.19 11.54
C GLU A 43 -26.38 21.78 11.51
N LYS A 44 -27.50 21.57 10.81
CA LYS A 44 -28.18 20.28 10.74
C LYS A 44 -27.96 19.63 9.39
N ASN A 45 -27.13 18.59 9.38
CA ASN A 45 -26.95 17.75 8.22
C ASN A 45 -28.22 16.93 7.97
N GLY A 46 -28.64 16.85 6.71
CA GLY A 46 -29.75 15.98 6.34
C GLY A 46 -29.30 14.53 6.17
N LYS A 47 -30.25 13.60 6.30
CA LYS A 47 -29.96 12.16 6.24
C LYS A 47 -31.02 11.39 5.46
N ILE A 48 -30.59 10.51 4.57
CA ILE A 48 -31.44 9.59 3.83
C ILE A 48 -31.04 8.15 4.16
N ILE A 49 -32.00 7.30 4.51
CA ILE A 49 -31.76 5.89 4.81
C ILE A 49 -32.77 5.06 4.03
N LEU A 50 -32.28 4.22 3.12
CA LEU A 50 -33.03 3.16 2.46
C LEU A 50 -32.56 1.82 3.01
N MET A 51 -33.45 1.07 3.64
CA MET A 51 -33.14 -0.19 4.31
C MET A 51 -34.09 -1.28 3.85
N GLY A 52 -33.61 -2.18 3.00
CA GLY A 52 -34.36 -3.34 2.50
C GLY A 52 -34.50 -4.48 3.51
N GLY A 53 -33.74 -4.44 4.62
CA GLY A 53 -33.61 -5.56 5.57
C GLY A 53 -32.61 -6.61 5.08
N ASP A 54 -32.38 -7.65 5.89
CA ASP A 54 -31.33 -8.66 5.64
C ASP A 54 -31.53 -9.48 4.36
N GLU A 55 -32.77 -9.56 3.87
CA GLU A 55 -33.20 -10.37 2.71
C GLU A 55 -33.89 -9.55 1.61
N GLY A 56 -33.89 -8.22 1.73
CA GLY A 56 -34.64 -7.34 0.81
C GLY A 56 -33.75 -6.48 -0.07
N ASP A 57 -34.24 -6.19 -1.26
CA ASP A 57 -33.49 -5.48 -2.29
C ASP A 57 -33.75 -3.97 -2.24
N VAL A 58 -32.74 -3.17 -2.64
CA VAL A 58 -32.90 -1.73 -2.85
C VAL A 58 -32.42 -1.34 -4.23
N HIS A 59 -33.36 -0.90 -5.06
CA HIS A 59 -33.12 -0.42 -6.42
C HIS A 59 -33.29 1.09 -6.47
N VAL A 60 -32.25 1.81 -6.86
CA VAL A 60 -32.26 3.28 -7.00
C VAL A 60 -32.00 3.63 -8.45
N SER A 61 -32.95 4.31 -9.10
CA SER A 61 -32.79 4.87 -10.45
C SER A 61 -33.02 6.39 -10.50
N GLY A 62 -33.59 6.95 -9.43
CA GLY A 62 -33.84 8.39 -9.26
C GLY A 62 -32.74 9.15 -8.52
N THR A 63 -33.11 10.23 -7.81
CA THR A 63 -32.18 11.13 -7.10
C THR A 63 -32.27 11.03 -5.57
N LEU A 64 -31.13 10.88 -4.90
CA LEU A 64 -30.96 11.05 -3.46
C LEU A 64 -30.08 12.29 -3.19
N ASP A 65 -30.69 13.37 -2.72
CA ASP A 65 -30.02 14.66 -2.50
C ASP A 65 -29.96 14.98 -1.01
N ALA A 66 -28.79 14.81 -0.41
CA ALA A 66 -28.46 15.29 0.93
C ALA A 66 -27.36 16.36 0.91
N SER A 67 -27.29 17.16 -0.16
CA SER A 67 -26.27 18.20 -0.31
C SER A 67 -26.40 19.36 0.70
N GLY A 68 -25.32 20.11 0.89
CA GLY A 68 -25.24 21.29 1.77
C GLY A 68 -24.49 22.44 1.10
N TYR A 69 -25.11 23.07 0.08
CA TYR A 69 -24.44 24.07 -0.76
C TYR A 69 -24.43 25.50 -0.20
N ASN A 70 -25.14 25.81 0.89
CA ASN A 70 -25.06 27.16 1.46
C ASN A 70 -23.75 27.36 2.22
N ALA A 71 -23.36 28.62 2.39
CA ALA A 71 -22.12 28.98 3.04
C ALA A 71 -21.98 28.33 4.43
N GLY A 72 -20.90 27.59 4.65
CA GLY A 72 -20.61 26.88 5.90
C GLY A 72 -21.23 25.49 6.03
N GLU A 73 -22.08 25.05 5.10
CA GLU A 73 -22.75 23.75 5.18
C GLU A 73 -21.83 22.62 4.69
N ILE A 74 -22.00 21.45 5.30
CA ILE A 74 -21.35 20.20 4.91
C ILE A 74 -22.41 19.28 4.31
N GLY A 75 -22.02 18.41 3.38
CA GLY A 75 -22.88 17.37 2.85
C GLY A 75 -23.45 16.45 3.95
N GLY A 76 -24.66 15.94 3.70
CA GLY A 76 -25.38 15.03 4.58
C GLY A 76 -24.93 13.57 4.47
N GLU A 77 -25.76 12.67 5.00
CA GLU A 77 -25.50 11.23 5.01
C GLU A 77 -26.55 10.48 4.18
N VAL A 78 -26.10 9.56 3.32
CA VAL A 78 -26.99 8.66 2.56
C VAL A 78 -26.58 7.22 2.83
N ASN A 79 -27.53 6.39 3.29
CA ASN A 79 -27.33 4.95 3.48
C ASN A 79 -28.30 4.18 2.58
N VAL A 80 -27.76 3.32 1.73
CA VAL A 80 -28.53 2.42 0.85
C VAL A 80 -28.12 0.99 1.17
N LEU A 81 -28.99 0.26 1.87
CA LEU A 81 -28.66 -0.99 2.54
C LEU A 81 -29.73 -2.06 2.27
N GLY A 82 -29.34 -3.30 2.10
CA GLY A 82 -30.23 -4.44 1.81
C GLY A 82 -29.41 -5.69 1.47
N HIS A 83 -30.08 -6.77 1.08
CA HIS A 83 -29.42 -8.00 0.62
C HIS A 83 -28.77 -7.82 -0.76
N LEU A 84 -29.51 -7.23 -1.71
CA LEU A 84 -29.02 -6.77 -3.00
C LEU A 84 -29.28 -5.27 -3.11
N VAL A 85 -28.27 -4.49 -3.45
CA VAL A 85 -28.43 -3.05 -3.64
C VAL A 85 -27.90 -2.63 -5.00
N GLY A 86 -28.59 -1.69 -5.65
CA GLY A 86 -28.07 -1.17 -6.91
C GLY A 86 -28.52 0.23 -7.28
N LEU A 87 -27.60 0.93 -7.94
CA LEU A 87 -27.80 2.23 -8.57
C LEU A 87 -27.83 2.00 -10.09
N TYR A 88 -28.94 2.36 -10.72
CA TYR A 88 -29.26 2.00 -12.11
C TYR A 88 -29.56 3.24 -12.96
N GLY A 89 -29.48 3.07 -14.28
CA GLY A 89 -29.79 4.14 -15.24
C GLY A 89 -28.97 5.39 -14.94
N THR A 90 -29.65 6.54 -14.84
CA THR A 90 -29.04 7.83 -14.49
C THR A 90 -29.15 8.16 -13.01
N GLY A 91 -29.21 7.14 -12.15
CA GLY A 91 -29.31 7.31 -10.69
C GLY A 91 -28.26 8.29 -10.17
N PHE A 92 -28.71 9.21 -9.31
CA PHE A 92 -27.89 10.33 -8.84
C PHE A 92 -27.91 10.44 -7.33
N ILE A 93 -26.74 10.49 -6.71
CA ILE A 93 -26.58 10.73 -5.28
C ILE A 93 -25.73 11.98 -5.10
N ASP A 94 -26.25 12.99 -4.39
CA ASP A 94 -25.50 14.20 -4.06
C ASP A 94 -25.43 14.38 -2.54
N ILE A 95 -24.21 14.29 -2.03
CA ILE A 95 -23.81 14.55 -0.66
C ILE A 95 -22.68 15.59 -0.64
N SER A 96 -22.61 16.48 -1.63
CA SER A 96 -21.62 17.56 -1.68
C SER A 96 -21.94 18.66 -0.67
N GLY A 97 -20.96 19.46 -0.28
CA GLY A 97 -21.17 20.61 0.60
C GLY A 97 -20.22 21.78 0.35
N ASP A 98 -20.57 22.97 0.83
CA ASP A 98 -19.76 24.18 0.70
C ASP A 98 -18.43 24.07 1.47
N SER A 99 -18.50 23.52 2.68
CA SER A 99 -17.41 23.44 3.66
C SER A 99 -16.99 22.00 4.01
N GLY A 100 -17.40 21.02 3.19
CA GLY A 100 -17.01 19.63 3.25
C GLY A 100 -18.01 18.72 2.53
N GLY A 101 -17.52 17.62 1.93
CA GLY A 101 -18.38 16.56 1.43
C GLY A 101 -19.00 15.73 2.57
N GLY A 102 -20.09 15.05 2.26
CA GLY A 102 -20.85 14.20 3.18
C GLY A 102 -20.38 12.74 3.21
N ALA A 103 -21.27 11.85 3.66
CA ALA A 103 -21.00 10.41 3.76
C ALA A 103 -22.01 9.55 3.00
N LEU A 104 -21.53 8.54 2.27
CA LEU A 104 -22.33 7.52 1.61
C LEU A 104 -21.93 6.14 2.11
N LEU A 105 -22.91 5.36 2.57
CA LEU A 105 -22.79 3.92 2.81
C LEU A 105 -23.71 3.17 1.82
N PHE A 106 -23.13 2.55 0.81
CA PHE A 106 -23.87 1.81 -0.22
C PHE A 106 -23.51 0.32 -0.14
N GLY A 107 -24.47 -0.48 0.33
CA GLY A 107 -24.27 -1.92 0.53
C GLY A 107 -23.47 -2.29 1.77
N GLY A 108 -22.94 -1.34 2.54
CA GLY A 108 -22.22 -1.64 3.79
C GLY A 108 -21.39 -0.47 4.27
N ASP A 109 -20.58 -0.71 5.30
CA ASP A 109 -19.61 0.25 5.83
C ASP A 109 -18.17 -0.20 5.54
N TYR A 110 -17.20 0.56 6.04
CA TYR A 110 -15.78 0.41 5.79
C TYR A 110 -15.32 -1.04 5.87
N GLN A 111 -14.81 -1.61 4.78
CA GLN A 111 -14.31 -2.98 4.75
C GLN A 111 -15.31 -4.02 5.28
N GLY A 112 -16.61 -3.74 5.15
CA GLY A 112 -17.69 -4.57 5.70
C GLY A 112 -17.74 -4.61 7.21
N ASN A 113 -16.97 -3.76 7.88
CA ASN A 113 -16.93 -3.62 9.33
C ASN A 113 -17.82 -2.46 9.74
N GLY A 114 -18.85 -2.73 10.52
CA GLY A 114 -19.77 -1.69 10.96
C GLY A 114 -20.98 -2.23 11.70
N THR A 115 -21.94 -1.34 11.93
CA THR A 115 -23.23 -1.69 12.57
C THR A 115 -24.39 -1.76 11.57
N VAL A 116 -24.15 -1.34 10.33
CA VAL A 116 -25.11 -1.48 9.22
C VAL A 116 -24.98 -2.89 8.62
N PRO A 117 -26.06 -3.45 8.06
CA PRO A 117 -25.98 -4.71 7.34
C PRO A 117 -25.15 -4.55 6.05
N ASN A 118 -24.47 -5.62 5.68
CA ASN A 118 -23.75 -5.72 4.41
C ASN A 118 -24.65 -6.38 3.37
N ALA A 119 -24.60 -5.87 2.14
CA ALA A 119 -25.20 -6.49 0.98
C ALA A 119 -24.38 -7.69 0.55
N LEU A 120 -25.06 -8.72 0.05
CA LEU A 120 -24.40 -9.83 -0.62
C LEU A 120 -23.83 -9.39 -1.96
N ASP A 121 -24.63 -8.67 -2.75
CA ASP A 121 -24.19 -8.09 -4.02
C ASP A 121 -24.57 -6.60 -4.14
N THR A 122 -23.67 -5.84 -4.75
CA THR A 122 -23.87 -4.42 -5.08
C THR A 122 -23.60 -4.15 -6.55
N TYR A 123 -24.48 -3.37 -7.19
CA TYR A 123 -24.35 -2.95 -8.59
C TYR A 123 -24.42 -1.42 -8.74
N ILE A 124 -23.40 -0.82 -9.35
CA ILE A 124 -23.36 0.61 -9.70
C ILE A 124 -23.19 0.73 -11.22
N GLY A 125 -24.24 1.19 -11.90
CA GLY A 125 -24.28 1.24 -13.36
C GLY A 125 -23.43 2.37 -13.99
N PRO A 126 -23.14 2.29 -15.30
CA PRO A 126 -22.18 3.15 -15.99
C PRO A 126 -22.60 4.63 -16.11
N ASP A 127 -23.91 4.91 -16.17
CA ASP A 127 -24.44 6.28 -16.31
C ASP A 127 -24.78 6.93 -14.95
N THR A 128 -24.42 6.28 -13.85
CA THR A 128 -24.74 6.74 -12.49
C THR A 128 -23.70 7.72 -11.96
N GLN A 129 -24.14 8.65 -11.12
CA GLN A 129 -23.31 9.74 -10.61
C GLN A 129 -23.46 9.89 -9.10
N ILE A 130 -22.32 9.98 -8.40
CA ILE A 130 -22.24 10.15 -6.95
C ILE A 130 -21.30 11.32 -6.67
N PHE A 131 -21.82 12.41 -6.11
CA PHE A 131 -21.02 13.59 -5.76
C PHE A 131 -20.94 13.75 -4.25
N ALA A 132 -19.71 13.91 -3.77
CA ALA A 132 -19.32 14.13 -2.39
C ALA A 132 -18.26 15.24 -2.33
N ASP A 133 -18.38 16.24 -3.20
CA ASP A 133 -17.40 17.31 -3.31
C ASP A 133 -17.47 18.27 -2.12
N ALA A 134 -16.31 18.81 -1.72
CA ALA A 134 -16.24 20.09 -1.04
C ALA A 134 -16.14 21.21 -2.09
N VAL A 135 -17.07 22.17 -2.07
CA VAL A 135 -17.13 23.21 -3.11
C VAL A 135 -16.11 24.32 -2.88
N ASN A 136 -16.15 24.98 -1.71
CA ASN A 136 -15.27 26.11 -1.40
C ASN A 136 -14.20 25.74 -0.40
N TYR A 137 -14.55 25.02 0.66
CA TYR A 137 -13.70 24.73 1.79
C TYR A 137 -13.87 23.29 2.25
N GLY A 138 -12.86 22.77 2.95
CA GLY A 138 -12.94 21.46 3.59
C GLY A 138 -12.65 20.31 2.65
N ASN A 139 -12.68 19.11 3.21
CA ASN A 139 -12.28 17.91 2.50
C ASN A 139 -13.42 17.34 1.67
N GLY A 140 -13.08 16.63 0.59
CA GLY A 140 -14.03 15.76 -0.09
C GLY A 140 -14.61 14.72 0.87
N GLY A 141 -15.80 14.24 0.55
CA GLY A 141 -16.57 13.33 1.39
C GLY A 141 -16.04 11.90 1.38
N ARG A 142 -16.77 11.04 2.10
CA ARG A 142 -16.45 9.61 2.25
C ARG A 142 -17.53 8.76 1.61
N THR A 143 -17.19 7.98 0.58
CA THR A 143 -18.15 7.11 -0.12
C THR A 143 -17.69 5.66 -0.06
N ILE A 144 -18.51 4.79 0.52
CA ILE A 144 -18.23 3.37 0.66
C ILE A 144 -19.22 2.58 -0.18
N PHE A 145 -18.68 1.71 -1.04
CA PHE A 145 -19.41 0.72 -1.79
C PHE A 145 -18.93 -0.66 -1.35
N TRP A 146 -19.82 -1.44 -0.75
CA TRP A 146 -19.48 -2.74 -0.18
C TRP A 146 -20.39 -3.85 -0.70
N ALA A 147 -19.82 -5.05 -0.84
CA ALA A 147 -20.56 -6.30 -1.00
C ALA A 147 -19.76 -7.46 -0.36
N ASP A 148 -20.44 -8.31 0.41
CA ASP A 148 -19.85 -9.50 1.02
C ASP A 148 -19.46 -10.56 -0.01
N ARG A 149 -20.05 -10.52 -1.21
CA ARG A 149 -19.68 -11.38 -2.34
C ARG A 149 -19.27 -10.59 -3.56
N ARG A 150 -20.22 -9.93 -4.23
CA ARG A 150 -19.99 -9.38 -5.58
C ARG A 150 -20.23 -7.88 -5.68
N MET A 151 -19.24 -7.16 -6.20
CA MET A 151 -19.33 -5.75 -6.55
C MET A 151 -19.15 -5.54 -8.05
N HIS A 152 -20.16 -4.98 -8.71
CA HIS A 152 -20.03 -4.40 -10.04
C HIS A 152 -20.03 -2.88 -9.94
N PHE A 153 -18.93 -2.24 -10.34
CA PHE A 153 -18.80 -0.81 -10.23
C PHE A 153 -18.38 -0.17 -11.56
N GLN A 154 -19.28 0.61 -12.16
CA GLN A 154 -19.04 1.29 -13.44
C GLN A 154 -19.38 2.79 -13.38
N GLY A 155 -19.85 3.28 -12.22
CA GLY A 155 -20.33 4.65 -12.06
C GLY A 155 -19.22 5.70 -11.95
N ILE A 156 -19.66 6.95 -11.78
CA ILE A 156 -18.80 8.11 -11.60
C ILE A 156 -18.90 8.61 -10.17
N VAL A 157 -17.78 8.72 -9.47
CA VAL A 157 -17.68 9.31 -8.13
C VAL A 157 -16.79 10.55 -8.17
N LYS A 158 -17.26 11.63 -7.54
CA LYS A 158 -16.45 12.83 -7.29
C LYS A 158 -16.42 13.11 -5.80
N GLY A 159 -15.23 13.20 -5.24
CA GLY A 159 -14.99 13.57 -3.86
C GLY A 159 -13.84 14.57 -3.81
N ARG A 160 -13.95 15.69 -4.51
CA ARG A 160 -12.86 16.66 -4.62
C ARG A 160 -12.75 17.52 -3.37
N GLY A 161 -11.53 17.94 -3.05
CA GLY A 161 -11.26 18.91 -1.98
C GLY A 161 -11.73 20.31 -2.35
N GLY A 162 -11.97 21.14 -1.32
CA GLY A 162 -12.47 22.50 -1.46
C GLY A 162 -11.57 23.38 -2.34
N LYS A 163 -12.20 24.27 -3.11
CA LYS A 163 -11.50 25.21 -4.01
C LYS A 163 -10.38 26.00 -3.31
N TYR A 164 -10.57 26.44 -2.06
CA TYR A 164 -9.62 27.29 -1.35
C TYR A 164 -8.69 26.53 -0.40
N PHE A 165 -9.16 25.47 0.24
CA PHE A 165 -8.36 24.54 1.03
C PHE A 165 -9.15 23.24 1.28
N GLY A 166 -8.43 22.18 1.62
CA GLY A 166 -8.98 20.88 1.98
C GLY A 166 -8.48 19.77 1.06
N ASP A 167 -8.41 18.57 1.60
CA ASP A 167 -7.92 17.39 0.91
C ASP A 167 -9.03 16.70 0.11
N GLY A 168 -8.65 15.86 -0.84
CA GLY A 168 -9.57 14.99 -1.53
C GLY A 168 -10.23 13.99 -0.60
N GLY A 169 -11.38 13.49 -1.00
CA GLY A 169 -12.18 12.54 -0.26
C GLY A 169 -11.64 11.11 -0.30
N PHE A 170 -12.41 10.22 0.29
CA PHE A 170 -12.10 8.79 0.35
C PHE A 170 -13.20 7.99 -0.33
N VAL A 171 -12.81 7.13 -1.28
CA VAL A 171 -13.69 6.23 -2.01
C VAL A 171 -13.23 4.79 -1.77
N GLU A 172 -14.11 3.93 -1.27
CA GLU A 172 -13.87 2.49 -1.22
C GLU A 172 -14.84 1.78 -2.16
N VAL A 173 -14.31 0.87 -2.98
CA VAL A 173 -15.10 -0.05 -3.77
C VAL A 173 -14.61 -1.46 -3.50
N SER A 174 -15.39 -2.24 -2.76
CA SER A 174 -15.05 -3.62 -2.41
C SER A 174 -16.19 -4.58 -2.72
N GLY A 175 -15.83 -5.67 -3.39
CA GLY A 175 -16.59 -6.91 -3.40
C GLY A 175 -15.67 -7.97 -2.83
N LYS A 176 -15.98 -8.44 -1.63
CA LYS A 176 -15.04 -9.25 -0.83
C LYS A 176 -14.59 -10.52 -1.56
N GLU A 177 -15.50 -11.21 -2.26
CA GLU A 177 -15.13 -12.37 -3.08
C GLU A 177 -14.80 -11.97 -4.53
N GLU A 178 -15.61 -11.11 -5.12
CA GLU A 178 -15.55 -10.71 -6.53
C GLU A 178 -15.72 -9.19 -6.69
N LEU A 179 -14.70 -8.51 -7.19
CA LEU A 179 -14.78 -7.10 -7.61
C LEU A 179 -14.62 -6.98 -9.13
N PHE A 180 -15.54 -6.25 -9.75
CA PHE A 180 -15.58 -5.89 -11.15
C PHE A 180 -15.55 -4.36 -11.28
N PHE A 181 -14.37 -3.78 -11.41
CA PHE A 181 -14.18 -2.33 -11.46
C PHE A 181 -13.97 -1.81 -12.89
N ASP A 182 -14.84 -0.90 -13.32
CA ASP A 182 -14.78 -0.17 -14.59
C ASP A 182 -15.37 1.25 -14.43
N GLY A 183 -15.12 1.88 -13.27
CA GLY A 183 -15.67 3.19 -12.90
C GLY A 183 -14.67 4.34 -13.01
N SER A 184 -15.17 5.56 -12.78
CA SER A 184 -14.35 6.78 -12.72
C SER A 184 -14.42 7.40 -11.32
N VAL A 185 -13.26 7.77 -10.79
CA VAL A 185 -13.12 8.37 -9.46
C VAL A 185 -12.23 9.60 -9.52
N ASP A 186 -12.75 10.74 -9.08
CA ASP A 186 -12.01 11.99 -8.96
C ASP A 186 -12.01 12.47 -7.50
N THR A 187 -10.84 12.37 -6.87
CA THR A 187 -10.60 12.88 -5.51
C THR A 187 -9.51 13.95 -5.52
N THR A 188 -9.40 14.70 -6.62
CA THR A 188 -8.40 15.77 -6.73
C THR A 188 -8.63 16.88 -5.69
N ALA A 189 -7.56 17.54 -5.29
CA ALA A 189 -7.62 18.70 -4.39
C ALA A 189 -6.56 19.72 -4.80
N ALA A 190 -6.96 20.80 -5.48
CA ALA A 190 -6.01 21.76 -6.04
C ALA A 190 -5.16 22.49 -4.98
N ASN A 191 -5.66 22.60 -3.74
CA ASN A 191 -4.99 23.26 -2.62
C ASN A 191 -4.89 22.34 -1.38
N GLY A 192 -4.82 21.03 -1.61
CA GLY A 192 -4.70 20.01 -0.56
C GLY A 192 -4.03 18.76 -1.11
N LYS A 193 -4.08 17.66 -0.36
CA LYS A 193 -3.63 16.35 -0.81
C LYS A 193 -4.71 15.69 -1.65
N THR A 194 -4.32 15.03 -2.74
CA THR A 194 -5.23 14.15 -3.47
C THR A 194 -5.78 13.07 -2.54
N GLY A 195 -7.07 12.80 -2.65
CA GLY A 195 -7.74 11.72 -1.90
C GLY A 195 -7.41 10.33 -2.42
N ILE A 196 -8.14 9.33 -1.94
CA ILE A 196 -7.83 7.91 -2.14
C ILE A 196 -9.00 7.17 -2.77
N LEU A 197 -8.70 6.28 -3.71
CA LEU A 197 -9.51 5.13 -4.09
C LEU A 197 -8.90 3.86 -3.49
N LEU A 198 -9.68 3.16 -2.65
CA LEU A 198 -9.38 1.83 -2.14
C LEU A 198 -10.18 0.77 -2.91
N LEU A 199 -9.48 -0.17 -3.53
CA LEU A 199 -10.05 -1.42 -4.05
C LEU A 199 -9.61 -2.56 -3.14
N ASP A 200 -10.55 -3.29 -2.53
CA ASP A 200 -10.26 -4.24 -1.45
C ASP A 200 -10.98 -5.61 -1.57
N PRO A 201 -10.80 -6.40 -2.66
CA PRO A 201 -11.36 -7.76 -2.78
C PRO A 201 -10.41 -8.85 -2.25
N ASP A 202 -10.83 -10.12 -2.32
CA ASP A 202 -9.98 -11.27 -1.96
C ASP A 202 -8.73 -11.40 -2.86
N THR A 203 -8.87 -11.05 -4.14
CA THR A 203 -7.79 -11.11 -5.14
C THR A 203 -7.98 -9.99 -6.16
N ILE A 204 -6.88 -9.33 -6.52
CA ILE A 204 -6.87 -8.33 -7.59
C ILE A 204 -6.09 -8.91 -8.77
N THR A 205 -6.72 -8.95 -9.95
CA THR A 205 -6.04 -9.23 -11.22
C THR A 205 -6.20 -8.04 -12.15
N ILE A 206 -5.06 -7.44 -12.51
CA ILE A 206 -4.96 -6.39 -13.53
C ILE A 206 -4.75 -7.09 -14.87
N SER A 207 -5.66 -6.88 -15.82
CA SER A 207 -5.58 -7.48 -17.16
C SER A 207 -5.28 -6.42 -18.22
N SER A 208 -4.51 -6.81 -19.24
CA SER A 208 -4.12 -5.89 -20.31
C SER A 208 -5.31 -5.34 -21.10
N GLY A 209 -5.16 -4.10 -21.56
CA GLY A 209 -6.08 -3.44 -22.48
C GLY A 209 -7.30 -2.83 -21.80
N SER A 210 -8.46 -3.04 -22.40
CA SER A 210 -9.74 -2.49 -21.94
C SER A 210 -10.89 -3.44 -22.18
N GLY A 211 -11.98 -3.28 -21.43
CA GLY A 211 -13.19 -4.07 -21.63
C GLY A 211 -14.05 -4.18 -20.38
N SER A 212 -15.08 -5.02 -20.49
CA SER A 212 -15.88 -5.41 -19.34
C SER A 212 -15.22 -6.58 -18.62
N THR A 213 -15.12 -6.46 -17.30
CA THR A 213 -14.49 -7.45 -16.42
C THR A 213 -15.24 -8.79 -16.45
N THR A 214 -14.53 -9.89 -16.18
CA THR A 214 -15.02 -11.27 -16.43
C THR A 214 -15.36 -12.02 -15.14
N ALA A 215 -16.52 -12.68 -15.09
CA ALA A 215 -17.02 -13.39 -13.91
C ALA A 215 -16.10 -14.49 -13.35
N SER A 216 -16.29 -14.84 -12.08
CA SER A 216 -15.66 -16.01 -11.45
C SER A 216 -16.00 -17.30 -12.20
N GLY A 217 -14.97 -18.08 -12.53
CA GLY A 217 -15.05 -19.27 -13.40
C GLY A 217 -14.57 -19.05 -14.83
N ALA A 218 -14.23 -17.83 -15.23
CA ALA A 218 -13.40 -17.59 -16.42
C ALA A 218 -11.99 -18.16 -16.23
N ALA A 219 -11.31 -18.50 -17.33
CA ALA A 219 -9.91 -18.98 -17.28
C ALA A 219 -8.96 -17.98 -16.61
N THR A 220 -9.34 -16.70 -16.62
CA THR A 220 -8.74 -15.60 -15.87
C THR A 220 -9.86 -14.72 -15.34
N PHE A 221 -9.91 -14.56 -14.01
CA PHE A 221 -10.75 -13.57 -13.35
C PHE A 221 -10.09 -12.19 -13.51
N THR A 222 -10.83 -11.20 -13.99
CA THR A 222 -10.31 -9.84 -14.17
C THR A 222 -11.01 -8.90 -13.21
N THR A 223 -10.25 -8.32 -12.29
CA THR A 223 -10.78 -7.32 -11.34
C THR A 223 -10.91 -5.96 -12.00
N ILE A 224 -9.87 -5.57 -12.74
CA ILE A 224 -9.74 -4.27 -13.39
C ILE A 224 -8.87 -4.41 -14.65
N PHE A 225 -9.18 -3.61 -15.67
CA PHE A 225 -8.32 -3.48 -16.84
C PHE A 225 -7.28 -2.37 -16.66
N GLU A 226 -6.10 -2.60 -17.21
CA GLU A 226 -4.98 -1.67 -17.32
C GLU A 226 -5.43 -0.24 -17.66
N ASN A 227 -6.11 -0.04 -18.80
CA ASN A 227 -6.52 1.31 -19.22
C ASN A 227 -7.43 2.00 -18.19
N THR A 228 -8.29 1.24 -17.49
CA THR A 228 -9.16 1.80 -16.45
C THR A 228 -8.33 2.24 -15.24
N LEU A 229 -7.36 1.43 -14.83
CA LEU A 229 -6.46 1.72 -13.72
C LEU A 229 -5.57 2.95 -14.00
N GLU A 230 -5.04 3.07 -15.22
CA GLU A 230 -4.25 4.23 -15.64
C GLU A 230 -5.07 5.52 -15.63
N ASN A 231 -6.31 5.46 -16.14
CA ASN A 231 -7.21 6.61 -16.19
C ASN A 231 -7.59 7.11 -14.80
N VAL A 232 -7.91 6.20 -13.88
CA VAL A 232 -8.28 6.61 -12.51
C VAL A 232 -7.05 7.14 -11.75
N GLY A 233 -5.85 6.66 -12.05
CA GLY A 233 -4.60 7.15 -11.45
C GLY A 233 -4.26 8.60 -11.77
N ALA A 234 -4.91 9.21 -12.77
CA ALA A 234 -4.76 10.63 -13.08
C ALA A 234 -5.46 11.55 -12.07
N THR A 235 -6.41 11.04 -11.29
CA THR A 235 -7.30 11.85 -10.44
C THR A 235 -7.39 11.37 -8.99
N THR A 236 -6.68 10.30 -8.63
CA THR A 236 -6.69 9.76 -7.26
C THR A 236 -5.39 9.05 -6.88
N ASN A 237 -5.12 8.98 -5.58
CA ASN A 237 -4.17 8.00 -5.04
C ASN A 237 -4.85 6.63 -5.02
N ILE A 238 -4.14 5.59 -5.42
CA ILE A 238 -4.72 4.25 -5.55
C ILE A 238 -4.16 3.36 -4.45
N ILE A 239 -5.05 2.66 -3.74
CA ILE A 239 -4.69 1.52 -2.90
C ILE A 239 -5.38 0.29 -3.47
N LEU A 240 -4.58 -0.59 -4.05
CA LEU A 240 -4.97 -1.95 -4.40
C LEU A 240 -4.64 -2.84 -3.21
N GLN A 241 -5.66 -3.16 -2.41
CA GLN A 241 -5.54 -4.06 -1.28
C GLN A 241 -6.21 -5.38 -1.61
N ALA A 242 -5.54 -6.50 -1.36
CA ALA A 242 -6.14 -7.81 -1.52
C ALA A 242 -5.93 -8.64 -0.26
N ASP A 243 -6.89 -9.50 0.09
CA ASP A 243 -6.66 -10.43 1.18
C ASP A 243 -5.55 -11.43 0.82
N ASN A 244 -5.57 -11.99 -0.39
CA ASN A 244 -4.69 -13.11 -0.77
C ASN A 244 -3.57 -12.72 -1.74
N GLU A 245 -3.90 -12.17 -2.90
CA GLU A 245 -2.95 -12.01 -4.01
C GLU A 245 -3.29 -10.79 -4.88
N ILE A 246 -2.24 -10.14 -5.41
CA ILE A 246 -2.33 -9.16 -6.49
C ILE A 246 -1.51 -9.66 -7.68
N ILE A 247 -2.14 -9.75 -8.84
CA ILE A 247 -1.57 -10.24 -10.08
C ILE A 247 -1.58 -9.13 -11.13
N VAL A 248 -0.40 -8.75 -11.62
CA VAL A 248 -0.24 -7.98 -12.85
C VAL A 248 -0.17 -9.00 -14.00
N GLY A 249 -1.22 -9.06 -14.82
CA GLY A 249 -1.23 -9.91 -16.02
C GLY A 249 -0.20 -9.44 -17.04
N ASN A 250 0.12 -10.28 -18.03
CA ASN A 250 0.99 -9.90 -19.15
C ASN A 250 0.35 -8.73 -19.92
N LEU A 251 1.03 -7.59 -19.93
CA LEU A 251 0.57 -6.37 -20.57
C LEU A 251 1.04 -6.34 -22.03
N ALA A 252 0.14 -6.05 -22.96
CA ALA A 252 0.44 -6.16 -24.39
C ALA A 252 1.54 -5.21 -24.88
N ASP A 253 1.78 -4.12 -24.15
CA ASP A 253 2.84 -3.13 -24.37
C ASP A 253 3.89 -3.12 -23.24
N ASP A 254 3.87 -4.13 -22.38
CA ASP A 254 4.77 -4.31 -21.24
C ASP A 254 4.76 -3.12 -20.25
N LEU A 255 3.67 -2.32 -20.18
CA LEU A 255 3.67 -1.07 -19.41
C LEU A 255 2.33 -0.73 -18.76
N LEU A 256 2.31 -0.70 -17.42
CA LEU A 256 1.25 -0.04 -16.64
C LEU A 256 1.66 1.41 -16.33
N SER A 257 1.17 2.37 -17.12
CA SER A 257 1.53 3.79 -17.08
C SER A 257 0.61 4.59 -16.16
N LEU A 258 0.93 4.58 -14.88
CA LEU A 258 0.16 5.27 -13.85
C LEU A 258 0.51 6.77 -13.80
N GLN A 259 -0.51 7.61 -13.64
CA GLN A 259 -0.37 9.06 -13.78
C GLN A 259 -0.10 9.79 -12.46
N GLN A 260 0.22 9.06 -11.37
CA GLN A 260 0.57 9.69 -10.10
C GLN A 260 1.83 10.54 -10.25
N GLY A 261 1.70 11.83 -9.94
CA GLY A 261 2.80 12.79 -9.84
C GLY A 261 3.30 12.99 -8.41
N ASN A 262 4.19 13.97 -8.23
CA ASN A 262 4.78 14.30 -6.93
C ASN A 262 3.71 14.51 -5.83
N GLY A 263 3.86 13.82 -4.71
CA GLY A 263 2.93 13.86 -3.57
C GLY A 263 1.73 12.94 -3.69
N ASN A 264 1.59 12.22 -4.81
CA ASN A 264 0.60 11.18 -5.02
C ASN A 264 1.27 9.79 -4.98
N THR A 265 0.47 8.75 -4.73
CA THR A 265 0.98 7.39 -4.52
C THR A 265 0.10 6.33 -5.20
N VAL A 266 0.74 5.22 -5.57
CA VAL A 266 0.08 3.95 -5.84
C VAL A 266 0.59 2.92 -4.83
N THR A 267 -0.33 2.21 -4.17
CA THR A 267 -0.02 1.20 -3.17
C THR A 267 -0.61 -0.15 -3.57
N PHE A 268 0.20 -1.20 -3.52
CA PHE A 268 -0.19 -2.59 -3.69
C PHE A 268 0.01 -3.31 -2.37
N LYS A 269 -1.04 -3.90 -1.81
CA LYS A 269 -1.01 -4.44 -0.45
C LYS A 269 -1.70 -5.79 -0.36
N THR A 270 -1.06 -6.75 0.32
CA THR A 270 -1.72 -8.01 0.69
C THR A 270 -1.81 -8.20 2.20
N LEU A 271 -2.97 -8.65 2.68
CA LEU A 271 -3.22 -8.76 4.13
C LEU A 271 -2.88 -10.13 4.71
N LYS A 272 -3.02 -11.21 3.94
CA LYS A 272 -2.72 -12.57 4.38
C LYS A 272 -1.39 -13.02 3.79
N ASN A 273 -0.63 -13.78 4.57
CA ASN A 273 0.55 -14.47 4.07
C ASN A 273 0.12 -15.71 3.28
N SER A 274 -0.22 -15.49 2.02
CA SER A 274 -0.38 -16.57 1.04
C SER A 274 1.00 -17.11 0.72
N ILE A 275 1.35 -18.26 1.29
CA ILE A 275 2.54 -18.99 0.87
C ILE A 275 2.23 -19.62 -0.47
N SER A 276 2.79 -19.03 -1.53
CA SER A 276 2.82 -19.54 -2.89
C SER A 276 3.30 -20.98 -2.91
N LYS A 277 2.47 -21.91 -3.41
CA LYS A 277 2.78 -23.33 -3.44
C LYS A 277 2.43 -23.93 -4.79
N ASP A 278 3.34 -24.73 -5.36
CA ASP A 278 3.02 -25.53 -6.53
C ASP A 278 1.88 -26.54 -6.24
N SER A 279 1.41 -27.20 -7.31
CA SER A 279 0.43 -28.28 -7.22
C SER A 279 0.81 -29.45 -6.29
N ASN A 280 2.09 -29.55 -5.89
CA ASN A 280 2.59 -30.57 -4.95
C ASN A 280 2.71 -30.02 -3.51
N GLY A 281 2.33 -28.77 -3.27
CA GLY A 281 2.42 -28.10 -1.98
C GLY A 281 3.82 -27.56 -1.63
N ASN A 282 4.76 -27.56 -2.58
CA ASN A 282 6.10 -27.01 -2.40
C ASN A 282 6.05 -25.49 -2.50
N ILE A 283 6.74 -24.78 -1.62
CA ILE A 283 6.83 -23.32 -1.70
C ILE A 283 7.48 -22.93 -3.03
N THR A 284 6.81 -22.10 -3.83
CA THR A 284 7.32 -21.60 -5.11
C THR A 284 7.36 -20.09 -5.12
N SER A 285 8.57 -19.54 -5.22
CA SER A 285 8.80 -18.10 -5.39
C SER A 285 8.36 -17.54 -6.75
N ALA A 286 7.60 -18.31 -7.57
CA ALA A 286 7.06 -17.87 -8.85
C ALA A 286 5.60 -17.39 -8.76
N GLU A 287 4.89 -17.72 -7.67
CA GLU A 287 3.46 -17.41 -7.50
C GLU A 287 3.22 -16.38 -6.39
N GLY A 288 4.16 -15.45 -6.17
CA GLY A 288 4.21 -14.52 -5.00
C GLY A 288 2.90 -13.79 -4.67
N ALA A 289 2.79 -13.29 -3.44
CA ALA A 289 1.59 -12.57 -2.97
C ALA A 289 1.32 -11.30 -3.79
N ILE A 290 2.38 -10.67 -4.31
CA ILE A 290 2.27 -9.71 -5.41
C ILE A 290 3.18 -10.21 -6.53
N ARG A 291 2.62 -10.46 -7.72
CA ARG A 291 3.40 -10.96 -8.85
C ARG A 291 3.05 -10.37 -10.20
N PHE A 292 4.05 -10.33 -11.07
CA PHE A 292 3.91 -10.03 -12.49
C PHE A 292 3.93 -11.36 -13.25
N ILE A 293 2.99 -11.56 -14.18
CA ILE A 293 2.96 -12.76 -15.01
C ILE A 293 4.09 -12.73 -16.03
N ASP A 294 4.38 -11.55 -16.61
CA ASP A 294 5.57 -11.32 -17.42
C ASP A 294 6.52 -10.39 -16.65
N SER A 295 7.77 -10.82 -16.47
CA SER A 295 8.76 -9.99 -15.77
C SER A 295 9.15 -8.75 -16.59
N ASN A 296 8.87 -8.72 -17.90
CA ASN A 296 9.13 -7.56 -18.75
C ASN A 296 8.15 -6.41 -18.48
N ASP A 297 6.99 -6.69 -17.87
CA ASP A 297 6.01 -5.66 -17.52
C ASP A 297 6.65 -4.62 -16.57
N GLU A 298 6.44 -3.33 -16.86
CA GLU A 298 6.88 -2.20 -16.06
C GLU A 298 5.69 -1.51 -15.39
N ILE A 299 5.83 -1.15 -14.11
CA ILE A 299 4.96 -0.14 -13.48
C ILE A 299 5.70 1.19 -13.47
N LEU A 300 5.08 2.20 -14.08
CA LEU A 300 5.64 3.54 -14.21
C LEU A 300 4.72 4.57 -13.56
N THR A 301 5.28 5.53 -12.81
CA THR A 301 4.58 6.73 -12.35
C THR A 301 5.24 8.02 -12.88
N GLN A 302 4.58 9.17 -12.73
CA GLN A 302 5.05 10.49 -13.20
C GLN A 302 5.68 11.32 -12.06
N GLY A 303 6.40 10.68 -11.15
CA GLY A 303 6.99 11.30 -9.95
C GLY A 303 6.27 10.96 -8.65
N GLY A 304 5.21 10.13 -8.70
CA GLY A 304 4.51 9.62 -7.53
C GLY A 304 5.16 8.36 -6.95
N ASP A 305 4.90 8.07 -5.69
CA ASP A 305 5.54 6.94 -5.00
C ASP A 305 4.90 5.61 -5.43
N ILE A 306 5.73 4.57 -5.49
CA ILE A 306 5.31 3.19 -5.72
C ILE A 306 5.55 2.41 -4.42
N ILE A 307 4.48 1.88 -3.83
CA ILE A 307 4.53 1.22 -2.51
C ILE A 307 3.99 -0.20 -2.64
N PHE A 308 4.79 -1.19 -2.27
CA PHE A 308 4.40 -2.61 -2.22
C PHE A 308 4.50 -3.11 -0.78
N GLU A 309 3.38 -3.54 -0.21
CA GLU A 309 3.24 -4.10 1.13
C GLU A 309 2.74 -5.55 1.04
N ALA A 310 3.61 -6.49 0.67
CA ALA A 310 3.27 -7.90 0.61
C ALA A 310 3.37 -8.58 1.98
N SER A 311 2.33 -9.32 2.37
CA SER A 311 2.40 -10.24 3.51
C SER A 311 3.12 -11.55 3.20
N GLY A 312 3.31 -11.86 1.91
CA GLY A 312 4.08 -12.99 1.38
C GLY A 312 5.24 -12.53 0.49
N ASP A 313 5.50 -13.26 -0.61
CA ASP A 313 6.64 -13.00 -1.51
C ASP A 313 6.33 -11.93 -2.56
N LEU A 314 7.36 -11.18 -2.97
CA LEU A 314 7.33 -10.27 -4.11
C LEU A 314 8.02 -10.92 -5.31
N VAL A 315 7.32 -10.95 -6.45
CA VAL A 315 7.83 -11.47 -7.73
C VAL A 315 7.54 -10.44 -8.81
N ILE A 316 8.42 -9.46 -8.96
CA ILE A 316 8.10 -8.22 -9.67
C ILE A 316 8.97 -8.04 -10.92
N GLY A 317 8.40 -7.34 -11.90
CA GLY A 317 9.11 -6.84 -13.08
C GLY A 317 9.79 -5.49 -12.82
N SER A 318 9.75 -4.60 -13.81
CA SER A 318 10.38 -3.28 -13.69
C SER A 318 9.51 -2.29 -12.91
N LEU A 319 10.13 -1.41 -12.14
CA LEU A 319 9.45 -0.30 -11.44
C LEU A 319 10.19 1.02 -11.70
N THR A 320 9.48 2.04 -12.20
CA THR A 320 10.04 3.39 -12.43
C THR A 320 9.13 4.47 -11.86
N SER A 321 9.60 5.21 -10.85
CA SER A 321 8.78 6.27 -10.22
C SER A 321 8.99 7.67 -10.80
N ASN A 322 10.01 7.87 -11.65
CA ASN A 322 10.41 9.18 -12.19
C ASN A 322 10.61 10.29 -11.14
N GLY A 323 11.06 9.94 -9.94
CA GLY A 323 11.43 10.88 -8.88
C GLY A 323 10.70 10.70 -7.56
N GLY A 324 9.62 9.90 -7.53
CA GLY A 324 8.97 9.45 -6.30
C GLY A 324 9.78 8.36 -5.59
N ASP A 325 9.44 8.05 -4.35
CA ASP A 325 10.07 6.96 -3.61
C ASP A 325 9.51 5.60 -4.07
N ILE A 326 10.34 4.55 -4.03
CA ILE A 326 9.92 3.17 -4.23
C ILE A 326 10.13 2.40 -2.92
N SER A 327 9.07 1.84 -2.36
CA SER A 327 9.12 1.09 -1.12
C SER A 327 8.60 -0.33 -1.33
N LEU A 328 9.41 -1.33 -1.04
CA LEU A 328 9.11 -2.74 -1.20
C LEU A 328 9.21 -3.46 0.14
N THR A 329 8.11 -4.02 0.62
CA THR A 329 8.08 -4.89 1.79
C THR A 329 7.50 -6.24 1.40
N GLY A 330 8.21 -7.31 1.69
CA GLY A 330 7.77 -8.69 1.45
C GLY A 330 8.58 -9.68 2.26
N ARG A 331 8.17 -10.95 2.31
CA ARG A 331 8.97 -12.01 2.93
C ARG A 331 10.24 -12.28 2.12
N THR A 332 10.09 -12.46 0.80
CA THR A 332 11.21 -12.50 -0.14
C THR A 332 10.99 -11.49 -1.25
N LEU A 333 12.07 -11.13 -1.95
CA LEU A 333 12.05 -10.33 -3.17
C LEU A 333 12.74 -11.13 -4.27
N ASN A 334 12.02 -11.41 -5.34
CA ASN A 334 12.57 -11.89 -6.60
C ASN A 334 12.51 -10.74 -7.59
N LEU A 335 13.67 -10.13 -7.85
CA LEU A 335 13.81 -8.98 -8.73
C LEU A 335 14.44 -9.44 -10.05
N VAL A 336 13.63 -9.51 -11.09
CA VAL A 336 14.11 -9.96 -12.41
C VAL A 336 14.65 -8.78 -13.23
N GLU A 337 14.00 -7.62 -13.14
CA GLU A 337 14.31 -6.43 -13.93
C GLU A 337 14.72 -5.23 -13.05
N ASN A 338 14.56 -4.00 -13.54
CA ASN A 338 15.12 -2.78 -12.94
C ASN A 338 14.15 -2.09 -11.97
N ILE A 339 14.70 -1.52 -10.90
CA ILE A 339 14.03 -0.54 -10.03
C ILE A 339 14.73 0.80 -10.19
N SER A 340 13.98 1.83 -10.57
CA SER A 340 14.49 3.19 -10.78
C SER A 340 13.60 4.23 -10.12
N SER A 341 14.03 4.76 -8.98
CA SER A 341 13.30 5.85 -8.32
C SER A 341 13.68 7.24 -8.86
N GLY A 342 14.64 7.32 -9.79
CA GLY A 342 15.19 8.60 -10.27
C GLY A 342 15.84 9.40 -9.12
N THR A 343 15.23 10.52 -8.77
CA THR A 343 15.67 11.36 -7.62
C THR A 343 15.08 10.91 -6.28
N GLY A 344 14.10 10.00 -6.27
CA GLY A 344 13.54 9.44 -5.05
C GLY A 344 14.44 8.37 -4.44
N ASN A 345 14.07 7.87 -3.28
CA ASN A 345 14.77 6.81 -2.57
C ASN A 345 14.17 5.43 -2.89
N VAL A 346 14.96 4.38 -2.70
CA VAL A 346 14.49 3.00 -2.72
C VAL A 346 14.60 2.42 -1.32
N THR A 347 13.53 1.82 -0.82
CA THR A 347 13.49 1.12 0.46
C THR A 347 13.07 -0.33 0.24
N ILE A 348 13.84 -1.29 0.79
CA ILE A 348 13.51 -2.71 0.75
C ILE A 348 13.51 -3.25 2.17
N GLY A 349 12.35 -3.71 2.64
CA GLY A 349 12.15 -4.30 3.95
C GLY A 349 11.66 -5.75 3.88
N SER A 350 11.90 -6.49 4.96
CA SER A 350 11.35 -7.83 5.16
C SER A 350 10.83 -8.00 6.58
N LYS A 351 9.95 -8.99 6.81
CA LYS A 351 9.56 -9.46 8.15
C LYS A 351 10.44 -10.62 8.65
N THR A 352 11.52 -10.91 7.94
CA THR A 352 12.50 -11.99 8.20
C THR A 352 13.92 -11.42 8.24
N ASN A 353 14.94 -12.26 8.33
CA ASN A 353 16.31 -11.80 8.09
C ASN A 353 16.48 -11.42 6.61
N ILE A 354 17.49 -10.60 6.34
CA ILE A 354 17.87 -10.14 5.00
C ILE A 354 19.34 -10.49 4.75
N PHE A 355 19.61 -11.17 3.64
CA PHE A 355 20.94 -11.52 3.17
C PHE A 355 21.24 -10.74 1.89
N LEU A 356 22.30 -9.94 1.91
CA LEU A 356 22.79 -9.17 0.78
C LEU A 356 24.08 -9.80 0.27
N GLY A 357 24.15 -10.11 -1.02
CA GLY A 357 25.30 -10.78 -1.62
C GLY A 357 25.31 -12.30 -1.42
N GLY A 358 26.45 -12.94 -1.74
CA GLY A 358 26.61 -14.39 -1.70
C GLY A 358 25.81 -15.18 -2.74
N SER A 359 25.79 -16.51 -2.60
CA SER A 359 24.85 -17.39 -3.33
C SER A 359 23.52 -17.44 -2.58
N ALA A 360 22.39 -17.32 -3.30
CA ALA A 360 21.06 -17.50 -2.73
C ALA A 360 21.02 -18.74 -1.81
N LEU A 361 20.41 -18.59 -0.61
CA LEU A 361 20.36 -19.65 0.40
C LEU A 361 19.87 -20.97 -0.24
N SER A 362 20.77 -21.95 -0.32
CA SER A 362 20.44 -23.28 -0.83
C SER A 362 19.66 -24.04 0.24
N GLY A 363 18.33 -24.09 0.13
CA GLY A 363 17.50 -24.79 1.13
C GLY A 363 16.00 -24.48 1.16
N CYS A 364 15.47 -23.63 0.29
CA CYS A 364 14.02 -23.42 0.19
C CYS A 364 13.32 -24.64 -0.47
N GLY A 365 12.89 -25.61 0.36
CA GLY A 365 12.08 -26.81 0.04
C GLY A 365 12.81 -28.13 0.37
N VAL A 366 12.29 -29.14 1.09
CA VAL A 366 10.94 -29.56 1.48
C VAL A 366 10.93 -30.07 2.93
N GLY A 367 9.85 -29.82 3.70
CA GLY A 367 9.63 -30.45 5.01
C GLY A 367 10.32 -29.84 6.24
N SER A 368 10.89 -28.64 6.13
CA SER A 368 11.39 -27.87 7.27
C SER A 368 10.47 -26.70 7.59
N ALA A 369 10.19 -26.48 8.87
CA ALA A 369 9.36 -25.40 9.38
C ALA A 369 10.05 -24.02 9.38
N SER A 370 11.18 -23.87 8.69
CA SER A 370 11.88 -22.58 8.54
C SER A 370 11.41 -21.87 7.29
N LEU A 371 10.56 -20.87 7.49
CA LEU A 371 10.09 -19.88 6.52
C LEU A 371 11.31 -19.15 5.92
N CYS A 372 11.46 -19.07 4.59
CA CYS A 372 12.68 -18.54 3.97
C CYS A 372 12.87 -17.03 4.25
N ASP A 373 14.11 -16.67 4.60
CA ASP A 373 14.60 -15.29 4.72
C ASP A 373 14.75 -14.62 3.33
N MET A 374 14.82 -13.29 3.29
CA MET A 374 15.04 -12.53 2.06
C MET A 374 16.53 -12.65 1.65
N SER A 375 16.80 -12.95 0.39
CA SER A 375 18.15 -12.99 -0.17
C SER A 375 18.19 -12.14 -1.43
N ILE A 376 19.10 -11.18 -1.51
CA ILE A 376 19.28 -10.29 -2.66
C ILE A 376 20.73 -10.40 -3.12
N VAL A 377 20.97 -10.98 -4.30
CA VAL A 377 22.33 -11.19 -4.82
C VAL A 377 22.85 -9.92 -5.52
N GLN A 378 24.17 -9.85 -5.76
CA GLN A 378 24.79 -8.68 -6.40
C GLN A 378 24.17 -8.32 -7.75
N SER A 379 23.74 -9.29 -8.56
CA SER A 379 23.10 -9.01 -9.85
C SER A 379 21.76 -8.31 -9.69
N GLU A 380 20.97 -8.66 -8.67
CA GLU A 380 19.69 -7.99 -8.37
C GLU A 380 19.95 -6.59 -7.78
N LEU A 381 20.93 -6.47 -6.89
CA LEU A 381 21.36 -5.18 -6.35
C LEU A 381 21.82 -4.20 -7.44
N ASN A 382 22.45 -4.69 -8.52
CA ASN A 382 22.85 -3.87 -9.66
C ASN A 382 21.67 -3.30 -10.45
N ASN A 383 20.49 -3.91 -10.34
CA ASN A 383 19.28 -3.47 -11.04
C ASN A 383 18.55 -2.36 -10.28
N ILE A 384 19.04 -1.96 -9.09
CA ILE A 384 18.40 -0.94 -8.25
C ILE A 384 19.14 0.38 -8.41
N SER A 385 18.40 1.45 -8.69
CA SER A 385 18.92 2.80 -8.81
C SER A 385 17.97 3.82 -8.18
N GLY A 386 18.57 4.87 -7.61
CA GLY A 386 17.86 5.91 -6.87
C GLY A 386 18.83 6.86 -6.18
N ASN A 387 18.29 7.78 -5.38
CA ASN A 387 19.08 8.73 -4.62
C ASN A 387 19.75 8.09 -3.39
N LYS A 388 18.97 7.35 -2.58
CA LYS A 388 19.42 6.55 -1.43
C LYS A 388 18.81 5.16 -1.52
N LEU A 389 19.58 4.13 -1.10
CA LEU A 389 19.05 2.79 -0.86
C LEU A 389 18.96 2.54 0.64
N THR A 390 17.79 2.16 1.12
CA THR A 390 17.57 1.69 2.49
C THR A 390 17.21 0.21 2.46
N ILE A 391 17.94 -0.62 3.20
CA ILE A 391 17.62 -2.03 3.42
C ILE A 391 17.27 -2.23 4.88
N GLY A 392 16.11 -2.82 5.13
CA GLY A 392 15.58 -3.07 6.47
C GLY A 392 14.64 -1.97 6.97
N GLY A 393 14.67 -1.69 8.27
CA GLY A 393 13.75 -0.83 9.01
C GLY A 393 13.19 -1.49 10.27
N THR A 394 11.91 -1.31 10.51
CA THR A 394 11.21 -1.66 11.77
C THR A 394 10.59 -3.06 11.78
N LEU A 395 10.84 -3.87 10.76
CA LEU A 395 10.16 -5.16 10.58
C LEU A 395 11.10 -6.35 10.43
N ASN A 396 12.37 -6.13 10.07
CA ASN A 396 13.30 -7.19 9.74
C ASN A 396 14.01 -7.74 10.97
N GLY A 397 14.58 -8.93 10.78
CA GLY A 397 15.62 -9.46 11.64
C GLY A 397 17.00 -9.00 11.22
N ASP A 398 17.96 -9.92 11.30
CA ASP A 398 19.35 -9.61 11.03
C ASP A 398 19.56 -9.22 9.57
N ILE A 399 20.48 -8.28 9.33
CA ILE A 399 20.99 -7.99 7.99
C ILE A 399 22.39 -8.57 7.88
N THR A 400 22.58 -9.49 6.94
CA THR A 400 23.87 -10.09 6.64
C THR A 400 24.38 -9.61 5.29
N VAL A 401 25.62 -9.11 5.24
CA VAL A 401 26.27 -8.59 4.04
C VAL A 401 27.46 -9.47 3.66
N ASP A 402 27.38 -10.14 2.51
CA ASP A 402 28.37 -11.08 1.99
C ASP A 402 28.92 -10.61 0.64
N GLY A 403 29.73 -9.55 0.69
CA GLY A 403 30.58 -9.14 -0.43
C GLY A 403 29.85 -8.41 -1.54
N ILE A 404 29.32 -7.22 -1.22
CA ILE A 404 28.55 -6.41 -2.18
C ILE A 404 29.29 -5.13 -2.60
N THR A 405 28.90 -4.60 -3.75
CA THR A 405 29.34 -3.29 -4.27
C THR A 405 28.14 -2.43 -4.63
N LEU A 406 27.91 -1.35 -3.90
CA LEU A 406 26.78 -0.43 -4.03
C LEU A 406 27.27 1.04 -4.08
N THR A 407 27.97 1.40 -5.14
CA THR A 407 28.67 2.69 -5.25
C THR A 407 27.94 3.75 -6.07
N SER A 408 26.69 3.49 -6.48
CA SER A 408 25.91 4.34 -7.40
C SER A 408 24.93 5.29 -6.72
N PHE A 409 24.60 5.10 -5.44
CA PHE A 409 23.63 5.93 -4.71
C PHE A 409 24.26 7.24 -4.23
N SER A 410 23.72 8.39 -4.63
CA SER A 410 24.28 9.71 -4.32
C SER A 410 24.26 10.05 -2.82
N GLU A 411 23.17 9.70 -2.13
CA GLU A 411 23.00 9.87 -0.68
C GLU A 411 23.36 8.60 0.10
N GLY A 412 23.90 7.59 -0.57
CA GLY A 412 24.45 6.40 0.07
C GLY A 412 23.50 5.23 0.26
N VAL A 413 23.97 4.31 1.10
CA VAL A 413 23.23 3.12 1.53
C VAL A 413 23.02 3.19 3.04
N LEU A 414 21.77 2.98 3.47
CA LEU A 414 21.38 2.74 4.85
C LEU A 414 21.04 1.26 5.03
N LEU A 415 21.67 0.62 6.00
CA LEU A 415 21.26 -0.67 6.55
C LEU A 415 20.64 -0.40 7.91
N ASP A 416 19.38 -0.79 8.09
CA ASP A 416 18.60 -0.43 9.27
C ASP A 416 17.97 -1.68 9.91
N VAL A 417 18.25 -1.91 11.18
CA VAL A 417 17.65 -2.95 12.00
C VAL A 417 17.14 -2.30 13.27
N ASP A 418 15.87 -1.90 13.26
CA ASP A 418 15.22 -1.13 14.35
C ASP A 418 14.35 -2.03 15.26
N THR A 419 14.29 -3.34 15.00
CA THR A 419 13.49 -4.27 15.80
C THR A 419 14.11 -5.65 15.94
N HIS A 420 13.76 -6.32 17.04
CA HIS A 420 14.08 -7.73 17.28
C HIS A 420 12.90 -8.61 16.82
N VAL A 421 13.03 -9.30 15.69
CA VAL A 421 12.05 -10.35 15.32
C VAL A 421 12.38 -11.66 16.01
N SER A 422 11.40 -12.56 16.12
CA SER A 422 11.61 -13.85 16.79
C SER A 422 12.62 -14.71 16.03
N GLY A 423 13.74 -15.05 16.68
CA GLY A 423 14.78 -15.91 16.11
C GLY A 423 15.94 -15.18 15.40
N SER A 424 15.91 -13.85 15.34
CA SER A 424 17.07 -13.02 14.97
C SER A 424 17.72 -12.44 16.21
N ASN A 425 18.91 -11.86 16.07
CA ASN A 425 19.53 -11.07 17.14
C ASN A 425 19.15 -9.58 17.05
N GLY A 426 18.72 -9.08 15.88
CA GLY A 426 18.59 -7.64 15.63
C GLY A 426 19.91 -7.00 15.22
N ALA A 427 20.80 -7.76 14.57
CA ALA A 427 22.17 -7.39 14.30
C ALA A 427 22.44 -7.11 12.81
N ILE A 428 23.52 -6.37 12.53
CA ILE A 428 24.09 -6.26 11.18
C ILE A 428 25.43 -7.01 11.13
N ILE A 429 25.61 -7.92 10.18
CA ILE A 429 26.80 -8.77 10.04
C ILE A 429 27.45 -8.56 8.68
N PHE A 430 28.68 -8.06 8.63
CA PHE A 430 29.52 -8.04 7.43
C PHE A 430 30.42 -9.27 7.41
N GLN A 431 30.24 -10.16 6.41
CA GLN A 431 30.96 -11.43 6.27
C GLN A 431 32.08 -11.40 5.24
N ALA A 432 31.96 -10.57 4.20
CA ALA A 432 32.95 -10.43 3.14
C ALA A 432 33.14 -8.96 2.72
N ASP A 433 34.29 -8.69 2.10
CA ASP A 433 34.72 -7.33 1.74
C ASP A 433 33.65 -6.64 0.90
N SER A 434 33.17 -5.49 1.38
CA SER A 434 32.05 -4.77 0.78
C SER A 434 32.38 -3.31 0.53
N SER A 435 31.76 -2.72 -0.51
CA SER A 435 32.02 -1.35 -0.95
C SER A 435 30.73 -0.57 -1.20
N PHE A 436 30.67 0.67 -0.74
CA PHE A 436 29.50 1.56 -0.82
C PHE A 436 29.90 2.95 -1.35
N SER A 437 28.96 3.76 -1.82
CA SER A 437 29.22 5.19 -2.05
C SER A 437 29.44 5.90 -0.72
N SER A 438 28.46 5.80 0.17
CA SER A 438 28.55 6.00 1.62
C SER A 438 27.73 4.92 2.33
N LEU A 439 28.04 4.68 3.60
CA LEU A 439 27.37 3.66 4.40
C LEU A 439 26.93 4.25 5.75
N GLU A 440 25.67 4.04 6.06
CA GLU A 440 25.10 4.14 7.40
C GLU A 440 24.56 2.77 7.78
N ALA A 441 25.05 2.18 8.87
CA ALA A 441 24.55 0.92 9.40
C ALA A 441 24.09 1.15 10.84
N GLN A 442 22.82 0.88 11.10
CA GLN A 442 22.17 1.08 12.39
C GLN A 442 21.54 -0.24 12.82
N ALA A 443 21.99 -0.76 13.95
CA ALA A 443 21.46 -1.99 14.54
C ALA A 443 21.09 -1.73 15.99
N ILE A 444 19.92 -2.22 16.39
CA ILE A 444 19.52 -2.19 17.81
C ILE A 444 20.43 -3.06 18.67
N ASN A 445 20.88 -4.21 18.14
CA ASN A 445 21.59 -5.21 18.95
C ASN A 445 22.92 -5.64 18.33
N GLY A 446 23.69 -4.63 17.91
CA GLY A 446 25.09 -4.80 17.57
C GLY A 446 25.42 -5.01 16.09
N ILE A 447 26.69 -4.75 15.79
CA ILE A 447 27.27 -4.90 14.45
C ILE A 447 28.50 -5.81 14.55
N ASN A 448 28.53 -6.85 13.73
CA ASN A 448 29.72 -7.70 13.57
C ASN A 448 30.39 -7.42 12.23
N VAL A 449 31.63 -6.93 12.29
CA VAL A 449 32.46 -6.62 11.12
C VAL A 449 33.55 -7.68 10.98
N ASN A 450 33.29 -8.69 10.15
CA ASN A 450 34.24 -9.78 9.89
C ASN A 450 35.15 -9.53 8.68
N ALA A 451 34.86 -8.50 7.89
CA ALA A 451 35.55 -8.20 6.65
C ALA A 451 35.69 -6.69 6.41
N ASN A 452 36.47 -6.31 5.39
CA ASN A 452 36.74 -4.90 5.13
C ASN A 452 35.51 -4.17 4.61
N ILE A 453 35.37 -2.90 4.99
CA ILE A 453 34.33 -2.00 4.48
C ILE A 453 35.01 -0.80 3.85
N THR A 454 34.64 -0.50 2.61
CA THR A 454 35.16 0.66 1.88
C THR A 454 34.02 1.57 1.44
N THR A 455 34.20 2.88 1.55
CA THR A 455 33.34 3.86 0.86
C THR A 455 34.12 4.63 -0.19
N THR A 456 33.48 4.93 -1.31
CA THR A 456 34.14 5.57 -2.46
C THR A 456 33.91 7.08 -2.54
N THR A 457 32.86 7.61 -1.91
CA THR A 457 32.52 9.04 -1.95
C THR A 457 32.27 9.66 -0.58
N GLY A 458 31.46 9.02 0.27
CA GLY A 458 31.06 9.57 1.57
C GLY A 458 31.57 8.76 2.77
N ALA A 459 30.87 8.91 3.90
CA ALA A 459 31.32 8.42 5.19
C ALA A 459 30.96 6.95 5.44
N ILE A 460 31.61 6.34 6.44
CA ILE A 460 31.16 5.12 7.11
C ILE A 460 30.62 5.53 8.48
N SER A 461 29.36 5.19 8.77
CA SER A 461 28.75 5.32 10.10
C SER A 461 28.24 3.96 10.54
N LEU A 462 28.77 3.44 11.65
CA LEU A 462 28.32 2.19 12.27
C LEU A 462 27.79 2.50 13.67
N ASN A 463 26.52 2.18 13.91
CA ASN A 463 25.88 2.29 15.22
C ASN A 463 25.31 0.93 15.62
N GLY A 464 25.96 0.25 16.56
CA GLY A 464 25.52 -1.06 17.08
C GLY A 464 24.60 -0.98 18.29
N ASP A 465 24.09 0.20 18.59
CA ASP A 465 23.23 0.50 19.74
C ASP A 465 22.31 1.68 19.35
N SER A 466 21.49 1.46 18.31
CA SER A 466 20.71 2.53 17.68
C SER A 466 19.63 3.13 18.58
N ASP A 467 19.04 2.33 19.46
CA ASP A 467 18.00 2.76 20.39
C ASP A 467 18.55 3.29 21.73
N SER A 468 19.85 3.09 22.00
CA SER A 468 20.49 3.40 23.29
C SER A 468 19.79 2.71 24.48
N GLY A 469 19.10 1.61 24.20
CA GLY A 469 18.35 0.79 25.13
C GLY A 469 19.24 -0.19 25.87
N ILE A 470 18.63 -1.02 26.72
CA ILE A 470 19.27 -2.25 27.18
C ILE A 470 18.37 -3.37 26.70
N ASP A 471 18.89 -4.20 25.81
CA ASP A 471 18.10 -5.29 25.25
C ASP A 471 17.86 -6.42 26.26
N SER A 472 16.61 -6.85 26.37
CA SER A 472 16.21 -7.80 27.43
C SER A 472 16.43 -9.26 27.07
N LEU A 473 16.61 -9.57 25.78
CA LEU A 473 16.65 -10.94 25.25
C LEU A 473 18.07 -11.40 24.87
N ASP A 474 18.96 -10.48 24.46
CA ASP A 474 20.38 -10.78 24.15
C ASP A 474 21.22 -9.47 24.04
N PRO A 475 21.55 -8.78 25.15
CA PRO A 475 22.15 -7.44 25.13
C PRO A 475 23.59 -7.44 24.64
N GLN A 476 23.79 -7.40 23.32
CA GLN A 476 25.11 -7.25 22.74
C GLN A 476 25.43 -5.77 22.61
N ASP A 477 24.53 -4.98 22.01
CA ASP A 477 24.60 -3.51 21.84
C ASP A 477 26.01 -3.00 21.47
N ASN A 478 26.77 -3.82 20.73
CA ASN A 478 28.22 -3.68 20.56
C ASN A 478 28.64 -3.58 19.10
N ILE A 479 29.87 -3.15 18.85
CA ILE A 479 30.53 -3.38 17.56
C ILE A 479 31.72 -4.31 17.75
N THR A 480 31.74 -5.41 17.03
CA THR A 480 32.87 -6.35 17.04
C THR A 480 33.62 -6.30 15.70
N PHE A 481 34.95 -6.29 15.77
CA PHE A 481 35.83 -6.31 14.60
C PHE A 481 36.71 -7.57 14.63
N ALA A 482 36.67 -8.33 13.53
CA ALA A 482 37.58 -9.44 13.32
C ALA A 482 39.03 -8.97 13.14
N SER A 483 39.97 -9.90 13.31
CA SER A 483 41.40 -9.64 13.17
C SER A 483 41.75 -9.15 11.75
N GLY A 484 42.41 -8.00 11.64
CA GLY A 484 42.94 -7.48 10.38
C GLY A 484 41.95 -6.67 9.54
N VAL A 485 40.75 -6.41 10.07
CA VAL A 485 39.73 -5.61 9.40
C VAL A 485 40.21 -4.17 9.17
N SER A 486 39.87 -3.64 7.99
CA SER A 486 40.07 -2.25 7.62
C SER A 486 38.74 -1.58 7.28
N LEU A 487 38.50 -0.42 7.89
CA LEU A 487 37.45 0.51 7.48
C LEU A 487 38.11 1.63 6.68
N ASN A 488 37.82 1.71 5.38
CA ASN A 488 38.39 2.71 4.48
C ASN A 488 37.30 3.67 4.02
N SER A 489 37.19 4.80 4.70
CA SER A 489 36.22 5.83 4.34
C SER A 489 36.82 6.87 3.40
N ALA A 490 36.04 7.30 2.40
CA ALA A 490 36.40 8.44 1.56
C ALA A 490 36.40 9.78 2.31
N THR A 491 35.63 9.90 3.41
CA THR A 491 35.54 11.15 4.19
C THR A 491 35.80 10.94 5.68
N SER A 492 34.82 10.44 6.43
CA SER A 492 34.86 10.26 7.87
C SER A 492 34.42 8.85 8.29
N ILE A 493 34.84 8.43 9.48
CA ILE A 493 34.35 7.22 10.16
C ILE A 493 33.68 7.65 11.47
N SER A 494 32.45 7.19 11.70
CA SER A 494 31.74 7.31 12.98
C SER A 494 31.39 5.92 13.49
N LEU A 495 31.80 5.61 14.72
CA LEU A 495 31.49 4.34 15.39
C LEU A 495 30.77 4.62 16.71
N SER A 496 29.65 3.95 16.96
CA SER A 496 28.84 4.13 18.16
C SER A 496 28.35 2.79 18.71
N ALA A 497 28.58 2.57 20.00
CA ALA A 497 28.01 1.48 20.80
C ALA A 497 28.10 1.90 22.27
N ILE A 498 27.05 2.54 22.79
CA ILE A 498 27.10 3.26 24.07
C ILE A 498 27.08 2.27 25.24
N THR A 499 26.22 1.26 25.17
CA THR A 499 26.00 0.29 26.26
C THR A 499 26.90 -0.95 26.13
N GLY A 500 27.04 -1.52 24.93
CA GLY A 500 27.84 -2.73 24.70
C GLY A 500 29.33 -2.49 24.40
N GLY A 501 29.69 -1.28 23.96
CA GLY A 501 31.05 -0.90 23.60
C GLY A 501 31.53 -1.54 22.29
N MET A 502 32.83 -1.41 22.01
CA MET A 502 33.43 -1.87 20.76
C MET A 502 34.68 -2.69 21.05
N THR A 503 34.88 -3.80 20.32
CA THR A 503 36.04 -4.68 20.51
C THR A 503 36.68 -5.09 19.18
N ALA A 504 38.00 -5.11 19.14
CA ALA A 504 38.78 -5.64 18.02
C ALA A 504 39.71 -6.76 18.50
N THR A 505 39.58 -7.95 17.90
CA THR A 505 40.28 -9.17 18.33
C THR A 505 41.80 -9.09 18.05
N ALA A 506 42.20 -8.38 17.00
CA ALA A 506 43.58 -8.02 16.67
C ALA A 506 43.59 -6.70 15.86
N GLY A 507 44.65 -6.41 15.10
CA GLY A 507 44.83 -5.14 14.38
C GLY A 507 43.58 -4.69 13.61
N LEU A 508 43.11 -3.47 13.93
CA LEU A 508 42.01 -2.75 13.28
C LEU A 508 42.60 -1.51 12.59
N THR A 509 42.36 -1.36 11.29
CA THR A 509 42.81 -0.18 10.54
C THR A 509 41.62 0.73 10.25
N LEU A 510 41.71 1.99 10.67
CA LEU A 510 40.71 3.02 10.37
C LEU A 510 41.35 4.09 9.50
N THR A 511 40.89 4.22 8.25
CA THR A 511 41.40 5.21 7.29
C THR A 511 40.29 6.19 6.94
N ALA A 512 40.44 7.44 7.36
CA ALA A 512 39.51 8.52 7.04
C ALA A 512 40.26 9.86 6.87
N PRO A 513 40.15 10.54 5.72
CA PRO A 513 40.85 11.80 5.48
C PRO A 513 40.37 12.97 6.35
N THR A 514 39.12 12.93 6.84
CA THR A 514 38.48 14.05 7.53
C THR A 514 38.45 13.85 9.04
N SER A 515 37.79 12.79 9.53
CA SER A 515 37.66 12.52 10.95
C SER A 515 37.38 11.06 11.26
N ILE A 516 37.75 10.65 12.48
CA ILE A 516 37.35 9.38 13.08
C ILE A 516 36.74 9.72 14.44
N THR A 517 35.50 9.30 14.67
CA THR A 517 34.76 9.53 15.92
C THR A 517 34.31 8.20 16.50
N THR A 518 34.45 8.06 17.81
CA THR A 518 34.05 6.87 18.56
C THR A 518 33.21 7.32 19.76
N THR A 519 32.03 6.72 19.91
CA THR A 519 31.12 6.96 21.03
C THR A 519 30.89 5.62 21.74
N GLY A 520 31.43 5.50 22.95
CA GLY A 520 31.56 4.21 23.66
C GLY A 520 33.03 3.77 23.78
N ASN A 521 33.28 2.70 24.54
CA ASN A 521 34.65 2.21 24.76
C ASN A 521 35.09 1.31 23.60
N LEU A 522 36.18 1.67 22.90
CA LEU A 522 36.85 0.78 21.94
C LEU A 522 38.06 0.10 22.60
N THR A 523 38.04 -1.24 22.68
CA THR A 523 39.16 -2.06 23.14
C THR A 523 39.76 -2.84 21.97
N ALA A 524 41.04 -2.67 21.68
CA ALA A 524 41.73 -3.38 20.61
C ALA A 524 42.99 -4.09 21.14
N ALA A 525 43.24 -5.32 20.67
CA ALA A 525 44.43 -6.09 20.99
C ALA A 525 45.47 -6.02 19.85
N GLY A 526 46.16 -4.89 19.71
CA GLY A 526 47.13 -4.65 18.63
C GLY A 526 47.16 -3.19 18.24
#